data_AF-A0A9N9P025-F1
#
_entry.id   AF-A0A9N9P025-F1
#
_cell.length_a   1.000
_cell.length_b   1.000
_cell.length_c   1.000
_cell.angle_alpha   90.00
_cell.angle_beta   90.00
_cell.angle_gamma   90.00
#
_symmetry.space_group_name_H-M   'P 1'
#
loop_
_entity.id
_entity.type
_entity.pdbx_description
1 polymer ?
#
loop_
_entity_poly.entity_id
_entity_poly.type
_entity_poly.pdbx_seq_one_letter_code
_entity_poly.pdbx_strand_id
1 'polypeptide(L)'
;VMLGDDVGLMVRAFAATLGDKNVLVQRAVLELLVVSFPLKVKNVGEIIQQDDFVLLMKSVASVVLRKDMSLNRRLYAWLLGPDEHIEQQIKHFHDYGKNAMVSALKGLFFTQYNDLVTAQRPYKILISLMDKEEIGQPLVQDLLIDVLWSLKDHIEKSSFGTELLQTANMFLEMIDPYLIWMKLYELVQNRFSLNNGLDTA
;
A
#
# COMPACT_ATOMS: atom_id res chain seq x y z
N VAL A 1 -21.22 -10.58 -13.27
CA VAL A 1 -21.26 -9.78 -12.02
C VAL A 1 -22.40 -8.79 -12.21
N MET A 2 -23.47 -8.87 -11.42
CA MET A 2 -24.49 -7.82 -11.37
C MET A 2 -23.88 -6.64 -10.60
N LEU A 3 -23.12 -5.80 -11.30
CA LEU A 3 -22.71 -4.51 -10.78
C LEU A 3 -23.99 -3.67 -10.72
N GLY A 4 -24.34 -3.14 -9.55
CA GLY A 4 -25.46 -2.21 -9.42
C GLY A 4 -25.22 -0.95 -10.27
N ASP A 5 -26.25 -0.09 -10.36
CA ASP A 5 -26.23 1.08 -11.24
C ASP A 5 -25.09 2.08 -10.94
N ASP A 6 -24.54 2.07 -9.71
CA ASP A 6 -23.40 2.89 -9.30
C ASP A 6 -22.29 2.06 -8.62
N VAL A 7 -21.24 1.78 -9.40
CA VAL A 7 -20.05 1.04 -8.94
C VAL A 7 -19.24 1.85 -7.93
N GLY A 8 -19.18 3.17 -8.07
CA GLY A 8 -18.42 4.04 -7.16
C GLY A 8 -19.03 4.05 -5.76
N LEU A 9 -20.35 4.15 -5.67
CA LEU A 9 -21.06 4.06 -4.39
C LEU A 9 -20.84 2.71 -3.71
N MET A 10 -20.89 1.61 -4.48
CA MET A 10 -20.60 0.27 -3.97
C MET A 10 -19.19 0.17 -3.37
N VAL A 11 -18.19 0.70 -4.07
CA VAL A 11 -16.79 0.68 -3.63
C VAL A 11 -16.60 1.52 -2.36
N ARG A 12 -17.23 2.70 -2.27
CA ARG A 12 -17.22 3.53 -1.04
C ARG A 12 -17.92 2.84 0.12
N ALA A 13 -19.03 2.12 -0.13
CA ALA A 13 -19.71 1.34 0.89
C ALA A 13 -18.81 0.20 1.42
N PHE A 14 -18.09 -0.50 0.54
CA PHE A 14 -17.11 -1.51 0.96
C PHE A 14 -15.97 -0.89 1.78
N ALA A 15 -15.43 0.24 1.33
CA ALA A 15 -14.40 0.99 2.06
C ALA A 15 -14.87 1.38 3.48
N ALA A 16 -16.10 1.88 3.61
CA ALA A 16 -16.69 2.21 4.90
C ALA A 16 -16.88 0.96 5.79
N THR A 17 -17.33 -0.14 5.20
CA THR A 17 -17.57 -1.43 5.90
C THR A 17 -16.27 -2.06 6.42
N LEU A 18 -15.16 -1.91 5.68
CA LEU A 18 -13.82 -2.33 6.13
C LEU A 18 -13.32 -1.54 7.35
N GLY A 19 -13.88 -0.34 7.58
CA GLY A 19 -13.64 0.47 8.78
C GLY A 19 -14.47 0.10 10.00
N ASP A 20 -15.41 -0.86 9.89
CA ASP A 20 -16.36 -1.19 10.97
C ASP A 20 -15.64 -1.70 12.24
N LYS A 21 -16.23 -1.49 13.43
CA LYS A 21 -15.65 -1.95 14.69
C LYS A 21 -15.74 -3.47 14.86
N ASN A 22 -16.72 -4.11 14.22
CA ASN A 22 -16.95 -5.54 14.28
C ASN A 22 -16.12 -6.28 13.22
N VAL A 23 -15.23 -7.14 13.69
CA VAL A 23 -14.37 -7.99 12.84
C VAL A 23 -15.19 -8.89 11.90
N LEU A 24 -16.37 -9.35 12.31
CA LEU A 24 -17.23 -10.19 11.45
C LEU A 24 -17.75 -9.42 10.23
N VAL A 25 -18.04 -8.13 10.39
CA VAL A 25 -18.48 -7.25 9.29
C VAL A 25 -17.33 -7.04 8.31
N GLN A 26 -16.13 -6.74 8.83
CA GLN A 26 -14.91 -6.65 8.01
C GLN A 26 -14.61 -7.95 7.28
N ARG A 27 -14.82 -9.10 7.94
CA ARG A 27 -14.64 -10.42 7.35
C ARG A 27 -15.60 -10.67 6.20
N ALA A 28 -16.87 -10.35 6.38
CA ALA A 28 -17.91 -10.55 5.36
C ALA A 28 -17.63 -9.71 4.10
N VAL A 29 -17.22 -8.45 4.25
CA VAL A 29 -16.87 -7.62 3.08
C VAL A 29 -15.59 -8.11 2.39
N LEU A 30 -14.57 -8.57 3.13
CA LEU A 30 -13.38 -9.18 2.52
C LEU A 30 -13.72 -10.47 1.77
N GLU A 31 -14.60 -11.32 2.30
CA GLU A 31 -15.10 -12.50 1.59
C GLU A 31 -15.82 -12.11 0.30
N LEU A 32 -16.65 -11.06 0.36
CA LEU A 32 -17.33 -10.53 -0.80
C LEU A 32 -16.34 -10.01 -1.85
N LEU A 33 -15.28 -9.30 -1.45
CA LEU A 33 -14.22 -8.86 -2.36
C LEU A 33 -13.53 -10.04 -3.04
N VAL A 34 -13.17 -11.09 -2.29
CA VAL A 34 -12.52 -12.29 -2.85
C VAL A 34 -13.42 -12.98 -3.89
N VAL A 35 -14.71 -13.16 -3.59
CA VAL A 35 -15.62 -13.95 -4.43
C VAL A 35 -16.22 -13.13 -5.57
N SER A 36 -16.68 -11.93 -5.27
CA SER A 36 -17.52 -11.12 -6.16
C SER A 36 -16.74 -9.99 -6.84
N PHE A 37 -15.60 -9.60 -6.30
CA PHE A 37 -14.77 -8.51 -6.82
C PHE A 37 -13.27 -8.88 -6.96
N PRO A 38 -12.94 -10.00 -7.62
CA PRO A 38 -11.54 -10.42 -7.73
C PRO A 38 -10.74 -9.48 -8.65
N LEU A 39 -9.48 -9.25 -8.30
CA LEU A 39 -8.55 -8.43 -9.08
C LEU A 39 -8.13 -9.17 -10.36
N LYS A 40 -8.90 -9.01 -11.44
CA LYS A 40 -8.67 -9.74 -12.71
C LYS A 40 -8.54 -8.86 -13.94
N VAL A 41 -8.70 -7.55 -13.78
CA VAL A 41 -8.70 -6.60 -14.90
C VAL A 41 -7.55 -5.63 -14.67
N LYS A 42 -6.59 -5.57 -15.60
CA LYS A 42 -5.43 -4.66 -15.50
C LYS A 42 -5.85 -3.18 -15.45
N ASN A 43 -7.01 -2.89 -16.04
CA ASN A 43 -7.63 -1.57 -16.07
C ASN A 43 -8.90 -1.54 -15.21
N VAL A 44 -8.80 -1.84 -13.91
CA VAL A 44 -9.93 -1.60 -12.99
C VAL A 44 -10.45 -0.15 -13.12
N GLY A 45 -9.59 0.80 -13.52
CA GLY A 45 -9.91 2.18 -13.90
C GLY A 45 -11.01 2.37 -14.96
N GLU A 46 -11.25 1.37 -15.82
CA GLU A 46 -12.33 1.40 -16.81
C GLU A 46 -13.71 1.06 -16.20
N ILE A 47 -13.71 0.40 -15.03
CA ILE A 47 -14.91 -0.07 -14.33
C ILE A 47 -15.17 0.75 -13.06
N ILE A 48 -14.10 1.19 -12.39
CA ILE A 48 -14.11 1.98 -11.16
C ILE A 48 -13.25 3.22 -11.37
N GLN A 49 -13.71 4.38 -10.93
CA GLN A 49 -12.87 5.56 -10.83
C GLN A 49 -11.61 5.29 -9.99
N GLN A 50 -10.46 5.77 -10.46
CA GLN A 50 -9.17 5.52 -9.82
C GLN A 50 -9.17 5.91 -8.33
N ASP A 51 -9.79 7.04 -8.00
CA ASP A 51 -9.87 7.55 -6.62
C ASP A 51 -10.68 6.63 -5.69
N ASP A 52 -11.81 6.08 -6.19
CA ASP A 52 -12.63 5.14 -5.43
C ASP A 52 -11.88 3.82 -5.18
N PHE A 53 -11.12 3.34 -6.17
CA PHE A 53 -10.30 2.15 -5.99
C PHE A 53 -9.14 2.39 -5.01
N VAL A 54 -8.47 3.54 -5.08
CA VAL A 54 -7.44 3.95 -4.11
C VAL A 54 -8.01 4.05 -2.70
N LEU A 55 -9.22 4.60 -2.54
CA LEU A 55 -9.93 4.64 -1.26
C LEU A 55 -10.21 3.24 -0.71
N LEU A 56 -10.65 2.31 -1.55
CA LEU A 56 -10.83 0.90 -1.17
C LEU A 56 -9.50 0.29 -0.73
N MET A 57 -8.44 0.47 -1.51
CA MET A 57 -7.11 -0.05 -1.19
C MET A 57 -6.58 0.49 0.14
N LYS A 58 -6.77 1.79 0.42
CA LYS A 58 -6.44 2.41 1.72
C LYS A 58 -7.19 1.76 2.88
N SER A 59 -8.47 1.43 2.66
CA SER A 59 -9.34 0.81 3.66
C SER A 59 -8.95 -0.64 3.91
N VAL A 60 -8.71 -1.42 2.85
CA VAL A 60 -8.24 -2.81 2.92
C VAL A 60 -6.87 -2.86 3.61
N ALA A 61 -5.91 -2.03 3.19
CA ALA A 61 -4.58 -1.99 3.79
C ALA A 61 -4.63 -1.69 5.30
N SER A 62 -5.58 -0.89 5.76
CA SER A 62 -5.74 -0.58 7.18
C SER A 62 -6.23 -1.77 8.02
N VAL A 63 -6.80 -2.80 7.41
CA VAL A 63 -7.31 -3.98 8.14
C VAL A 63 -6.18 -4.76 8.82
N VAL A 64 -4.97 -4.77 8.25
CA VAL A 64 -3.82 -5.48 8.84
C VAL A 64 -3.48 -5.02 10.25
N LEU A 65 -3.82 -3.77 10.58
CA LEU A 65 -3.62 -3.19 11.91
C LEU A 65 -4.50 -3.83 12.99
N ARG A 66 -5.56 -4.55 12.61
CA ARG A 66 -6.42 -5.30 13.54
C ARG A 66 -5.70 -6.50 14.15
N LYS A 67 -4.61 -6.98 13.54
CA LYS A 67 -3.89 -8.19 13.94
C LYS A 67 -4.77 -9.44 13.98
N ASP A 68 -5.79 -9.50 13.12
CA ASP A 68 -6.67 -10.66 12.98
C ASP A 68 -6.22 -11.52 11.79
N MET A 69 -5.81 -12.76 12.06
CA MET A 69 -5.31 -13.68 11.04
C MET A 69 -6.37 -14.06 10.00
N SER A 70 -7.65 -14.05 10.37
CA SER A 70 -8.75 -14.36 9.46
C SER A 70 -8.94 -13.24 8.43
N LEU A 71 -8.82 -11.99 8.86
CA LEU A 71 -8.85 -10.82 7.98
C LEU A 71 -7.62 -10.78 7.07
N ASN A 72 -6.41 -10.94 7.66
CA ASN A 72 -5.15 -10.91 6.90
C ASN A 72 -5.15 -11.97 5.79
N ARG A 73 -5.56 -13.22 6.10
CA ARG A 73 -5.67 -14.28 5.08
C ARG A 73 -6.59 -13.92 3.92
N ARG A 74 -7.72 -13.25 4.17
CA ARG A 74 -8.66 -12.86 3.11
C ARG A 74 -8.14 -11.69 2.30
N LEU A 75 -7.51 -10.71 2.95
CA LEU A 75 -6.81 -9.62 2.29
C LEU A 75 -5.73 -10.16 1.35
N TYR A 76 -4.89 -11.07 1.82
CA TYR A 76 -3.85 -11.69 0.99
C TYR A 76 -4.44 -12.52 -0.15
N ALA A 77 -5.47 -13.33 0.11
CA ALA A 77 -6.15 -14.09 -0.94
C ALA A 77 -6.76 -13.17 -2.03
N TRP A 78 -7.25 -11.99 -1.64
CA TRP A 78 -7.77 -11.01 -2.60
C TRP A 78 -6.66 -10.35 -3.42
N LEU A 79 -5.52 -10.01 -2.80
CA LEU A 79 -4.40 -9.33 -3.46
C LEU A 79 -3.53 -10.24 -4.33
N LEU A 80 -3.40 -11.52 -3.96
CA LEU A 80 -2.51 -12.48 -4.60
C LEU A 80 -3.23 -13.42 -5.59
N GLY A 81 -4.57 -13.44 -5.53
CA GLY A 81 -5.38 -14.31 -6.36
C GLY A 81 -5.36 -15.77 -5.90
N PRO A 82 -5.94 -16.69 -6.69
CA PRO A 82 -6.15 -18.09 -6.30
C PRO A 82 -4.94 -19.00 -6.53
N ASP A 83 -3.86 -18.50 -7.15
CA ASP A 83 -2.68 -19.31 -7.45
C ASP A 83 -1.86 -19.57 -6.17
N GLU A 84 -1.23 -20.73 -6.08
CA GLU A 84 -0.39 -21.13 -4.94
C GLU A 84 1.10 -20.89 -5.19
N HIS A 85 1.52 -20.70 -6.44
CA HIS A 85 2.90 -20.43 -6.79
C HIS A 85 3.27 -18.97 -6.50
N ILE A 86 4.31 -18.78 -5.69
CA ILE A 86 4.84 -17.45 -5.28
C ILE A 86 5.05 -16.53 -6.49
N GLU A 87 5.65 -17.05 -7.58
CA GLU A 87 5.89 -16.25 -8.79
C GLU A 87 4.61 -15.73 -9.43
N GLN A 88 3.55 -16.54 -9.46
CA GLN A 88 2.25 -16.15 -10.00
C GLN A 88 1.51 -15.20 -9.06
N GLN A 89 1.65 -15.38 -7.75
CA GLN A 89 1.11 -14.46 -6.74
C GLN A 89 1.73 -13.08 -6.86
N ILE A 90 3.06 -12.99 -6.96
CA ILE A 90 3.80 -11.74 -7.17
C ILE A 90 3.36 -11.09 -8.48
N LYS A 91 3.29 -11.86 -9.57
CA LYS A 91 2.85 -11.36 -10.87
C LYS A 91 1.41 -10.86 -10.84
N HIS A 92 0.51 -11.57 -10.16
CA HIS A 92 -0.88 -11.17 -10.00
C HIS A 92 -0.98 -9.85 -9.24
N PHE A 93 -0.31 -9.75 -8.08
CA PHE A 93 -0.29 -8.50 -7.32
C PHE A 93 0.30 -7.35 -8.13
N HIS A 94 1.41 -7.60 -8.82
CA HIS A 94 2.06 -6.62 -9.69
C HIS A 94 1.12 -6.10 -10.79
N ASP A 95 0.39 -7.01 -11.45
CA ASP A 95 -0.48 -6.69 -12.58
C ASP A 95 -1.78 -5.97 -12.17
N TYR A 96 -2.32 -6.27 -10.99
CA TYR A 96 -3.69 -5.84 -10.63
C TYR A 96 -3.81 -5.00 -9.35
N GLY A 97 -2.91 -5.14 -8.38
CA GLY A 97 -3.05 -4.54 -7.05
C GLY A 97 -1.97 -3.52 -6.68
N LYS A 98 -0.74 -3.71 -7.17
CA LYS A 98 0.46 -2.97 -6.72
C LYS A 98 0.30 -1.46 -6.88
N ASN A 99 -0.02 -1.00 -8.08
CA ASN A 99 -0.08 0.44 -8.37
C ASN A 99 -1.12 1.17 -7.50
N ALA A 100 -2.29 0.55 -7.28
CA ALA A 100 -3.33 1.13 -6.45
C ALA A 100 -2.96 1.09 -4.96
N MET A 101 -2.29 0.03 -4.49
CA MET A 101 -1.76 -0.07 -3.13
C MET A 101 -0.66 0.97 -2.87
N VAL A 102 0.28 1.13 -3.81
CA VAL A 102 1.33 2.16 -3.76
C VAL A 102 0.69 3.55 -3.69
N SER A 103 -0.29 3.83 -4.54
CA SER A 103 -1.00 5.13 -4.54
C SER A 103 -1.72 5.38 -3.21
N ALA A 104 -2.39 4.36 -2.65
CA ALA A 104 -3.06 4.45 -1.36
C ALA A 104 -2.08 4.72 -0.20
N LEU A 105 -0.93 4.02 -0.19
CA LEU A 105 0.11 4.20 0.81
C LEU A 105 0.81 5.56 0.67
N LYS A 106 1.12 6.02 -0.54
CA LYS A 106 1.63 7.39 -0.78
C LYS A 106 0.66 8.43 -0.23
N GLY A 107 -0.62 8.28 -0.54
CA GLY A 107 -1.67 9.15 0.01
C GLY A 107 -1.68 9.16 1.55
N LEU A 108 -1.40 8.03 2.20
CA LEU A 108 -1.25 7.97 3.65
C LEU A 108 0.03 8.65 4.15
N PHE A 109 1.19 8.44 3.51
CA PHE A 109 2.48 9.00 3.95
C PHE A 109 2.59 10.51 3.75
N PHE A 110 1.97 11.06 2.71
CA PHE A 110 2.01 12.49 2.41
C PHE A 110 0.82 13.28 2.97
N THR A 111 -0.06 12.64 3.76
CA THR A 111 -1.08 13.33 4.53
C THR A 111 -0.43 14.03 5.73
N GLN A 112 -0.79 15.29 5.98
CA GLN A 112 -0.35 15.99 7.19
C GLN A 112 -1.08 15.45 8.42
N TYR A 113 -0.31 15.01 9.41
CA TYR A 113 -0.82 14.51 10.68
C TYR A 113 -0.40 15.43 11.82
N ASN A 114 -1.33 15.64 12.76
CA ASN A 114 -1.12 16.51 13.92
C ASN A 114 -0.79 15.72 15.20
N ASP A 115 -0.82 14.39 15.14
CA ASP A 115 -0.54 13.51 16.27
C ASP A 115 0.30 12.29 15.85
N LEU A 116 1.07 11.78 16.80
CA LEU A 116 1.96 10.64 16.58
C LEU A 116 1.20 9.37 16.17
N VAL A 117 0.02 9.11 16.76
CA VAL A 117 -0.70 7.85 16.57
C VAL A 117 -1.16 7.72 15.13
N THR A 118 -1.68 8.80 14.53
CA THR A 118 -2.08 8.82 13.13
C THR A 118 -0.88 8.80 12.19
N ALA A 119 0.20 9.52 12.52
CA ALA A 119 1.44 9.52 11.72
C ALA A 119 2.14 8.16 11.70
N GLN A 120 2.08 7.37 12.78
CA GLN A 120 2.64 6.02 12.85
C GLN A 120 1.84 4.99 12.03
N ARG A 121 0.58 5.28 11.72
CA ARG A 121 -0.33 4.35 11.05
C ARG A 121 0.20 3.84 9.70
N PRO A 122 0.66 4.67 8.75
CA PRO A 122 1.22 4.17 7.49
C PRO A 122 2.43 3.25 7.68
N TYR A 123 3.34 3.55 8.61
CA TYR A 123 4.48 2.68 8.93
C TYR A 123 4.02 1.33 9.46
N LYS A 124 3.06 1.32 10.39
CA LYS A 124 2.50 0.09 10.96
C LYS A 124 1.80 -0.77 9.90
N ILE A 125 1.11 -0.16 8.93
CA ILE A 125 0.51 -0.88 7.80
C ILE A 125 1.63 -1.54 6.99
N LEU A 126 2.66 -0.78 6.61
CA LEU A 126 3.75 -1.29 5.79
C LEU A 126 4.52 -2.42 6.49
N ILE A 127 4.83 -2.27 7.78
CA ILE A 127 5.44 -3.32 8.62
C ILE A 127 4.60 -4.60 8.58
N SER A 128 3.28 -4.52 8.79
CA SER A 128 2.41 -5.70 8.74
C SER A 128 2.24 -6.30 7.34
N LEU A 129 2.41 -5.52 6.27
CA LEU A 129 2.40 -6.04 4.91
C LEU A 129 3.74 -6.71 4.54
N MET A 130 4.84 -6.32 5.20
CA MET A 130 6.16 -6.95 5.03
C MET A 130 6.20 -8.40 5.52
N ASP A 131 5.29 -8.79 6.43
CA ASP A 131 5.16 -10.19 6.88
C ASP A 131 4.78 -11.15 5.74
N LYS A 132 4.27 -10.65 4.60
CA LYS A 132 3.95 -11.41 3.40
C LYS A 132 4.83 -10.94 2.24
N GLU A 133 5.91 -11.67 1.98
CA GLU A 133 6.98 -11.25 1.06
C GLU A 133 6.48 -10.91 -0.36
N GLU A 134 5.47 -11.62 -0.85
CA GLU A 134 4.89 -11.47 -2.18
C GLU A 134 4.17 -10.11 -2.35
N ILE A 135 3.84 -9.45 -1.24
CA ILE A 135 3.22 -8.12 -1.18
C ILE A 135 4.24 -7.10 -0.69
N GLY A 136 4.97 -7.41 0.38
CA GLY A 136 5.91 -6.51 1.02
C GLY A 136 7.05 -6.06 0.11
N GLN A 137 7.74 -7.01 -0.54
CA GLN A 137 8.91 -6.67 -1.36
C GLN A 137 8.53 -5.77 -2.56
N PRO A 138 7.50 -6.08 -3.36
CA PRO A 138 7.11 -5.20 -4.47
C PRO A 138 6.69 -3.80 -4.01
N LEU A 139 6.07 -3.68 -2.84
CA LEU A 139 5.68 -2.37 -2.30
C LEU A 139 6.89 -1.54 -1.87
N VAL A 140 7.83 -2.12 -1.13
CA VAL A 140 9.01 -1.37 -0.65
C VAL A 140 9.90 -0.92 -1.80
N GLN A 141 10.02 -1.72 -2.86
CA GLN A 141 10.74 -1.32 -4.07
C GLN A 141 10.22 0.00 -4.67
N ASP A 142 8.92 0.26 -4.57
CA ASP A 142 8.26 1.44 -5.15
C ASP A 142 8.06 2.58 -4.13
N LEU A 143 8.12 2.29 -2.82
CA LEU A 143 7.79 3.24 -1.75
C LEU A 143 8.98 3.69 -0.90
N LEU A 144 10.12 2.99 -0.91
CA LEU A 144 11.23 3.26 0.02
C LEU A 144 11.62 4.74 0.05
N ILE A 145 11.78 5.34 -1.12
CA ILE A 145 12.19 6.74 -1.22
C ILE A 145 11.08 7.69 -0.75
N ASP A 146 9.82 7.42 -1.07
CA ASP A 146 8.67 8.20 -0.60
C ASP A 146 8.57 8.18 0.94
N VAL A 147 8.80 7.02 1.55
CA VAL A 147 8.77 6.85 3.01
C VAL A 147 9.87 7.68 3.68
N LEU A 148 11.08 7.70 3.12
CA LEU A 148 12.20 8.50 3.63
C LEU A 148 11.93 9.99 3.51
N TRP A 149 11.35 10.45 2.39
CA TRP A 149 10.96 11.86 2.22
C TRP A 149 9.86 12.28 3.19
N SER A 150 8.81 11.47 3.34
CA SER A 150 7.75 11.70 4.32
C SER A 150 8.30 11.77 5.75
N LEU A 151 9.22 10.86 6.10
CA LEU A 151 9.86 10.85 7.42
C LEU A 151 10.66 12.13 7.67
N LYS A 152 11.47 12.57 6.70
CA LYS A 152 12.22 13.83 6.79
C LYS A 152 11.28 15.01 7.05
N ASP A 153 10.17 15.08 6.30
CA ASP A 153 9.19 16.16 6.45
C ASP A 153 8.59 16.20 7.85
N HIS A 154 8.21 15.05 8.40
CA HIS A 154 7.70 14.95 9.76
C HIS A 154 8.75 15.31 10.82
N ILE A 155 10.01 14.91 10.65
CA ILE A 155 11.10 15.28 11.57
C ILE A 155 11.32 16.79 11.60
N GLU A 156 11.25 17.45 10.44
CA GLU A 156 11.49 18.90 10.33
C GLU A 156 10.30 19.73 10.82
N LYS A 157 9.06 19.25 10.65
CA LYS A 157 7.85 20.07 10.83
C LYS A 157 7.01 19.72 12.06
N SER A 158 7.18 18.54 12.67
CA SER A 158 6.31 18.08 13.77
C SER A 158 7.06 17.95 15.09
N SER A 159 6.35 18.17 16.20
CA SER A 159 6.92 18.00 17.55
C SER A 159 7.18 16.54 17.93
N PHE A 160 6.59 15.58 17.20
CA PHE A 160 6.67 14.15 17.45
C PHE A 160 7.60 13.40 16.47
N GLY A 161 8.32 14.12 15.60
CA GLY A 161 9.11 13.51 14.53
C GLY A 161 10.18 12.54 15.02
N THR A 162 10.79 12.78 16.18
CA THR A 162 11.78 11.89 16.81
C THR A 162 11.16 10.57 17.30
N GLU A 163 9.92 10.61 17.80
CA GLU A 163 9.17 9.42 18.21
C GLU A 163 8.67 8.63 16.99
N LEU A 164 8.31 9.33 15.92
CA LEU A 164 7.97 8.70 14.64
C LEU A 164 9.17 7.98 14.03
N LEU A 165 10.37 8.57 14.12
CA LEU A 165 11.62 7.95 13.67
C LEU A 165 11.86 6.58 14.33
N GLN A 166 11.48 6.40 15.60
CA GLN A 166 11.59 5.08 16.26
C GLN A 166 10.72 4.02 15.57
N THR A 167 9.51 4.38 15.13
CA THR A 167 8.63 3.47 14.39
C THR A 167 9.14 3.24 12.97
N ALA A 168 9.66 4.27 12.33
CA ALA A 168 10.28 4.15 11.01
C ALA A 168 11.53 3.25 11.05
N ASN A 169 12.32 3.28 12.12
CA ASN A 169 13.47 2.39 12.28
C ASN A 169 13.06 0.92 12.33
N MET A 170 11.95 0.57 13.00
CA MET A 170 11.42 -0.81 12.97
C MET A 170 11.10 -1.26 11.54
N PHE A 171 10.58 -0.36 10.70
CA PHE A 171 10.36 -0.66 9.29
C PHE A 171 11.69 -0.81 8.53
N LEU A 172 12.64 0.11 8.71
CA LEU A 172 13.94 0.08 8.02
C LEU A 172 14.77 -1.16 8.37
N GLU A 173 14.67 -1.66 9.61
CA GLU A 173 15.32 -2.91 10.05
C GLU A 173 14.82 -4.14 9.30
N MET A 174 13.61 -4.11 8.73
CA MET A 174 13.06 -5.21 7.93
C MET A 174 13.55 -5.20 6.48
N ILE A 175 14.26 -4.15 6.05
CA ILE A 175 14.64 -3.95 4.65
C ILE A 175 16.06 -4.47 4.43
N ASP A 176 16.25 -5.24 3.36
CA ASP A 176 17.57 -5.67 2.93
C ASP A 176 18.46 -4.44 2.63
N PRO A 177 19.63 -4.31 3.28
CA PRO A 177 20.59 -3.24 2.98
C PRO A 177 20.91 -3.10 1.50
N TYR A 178 20.94 -4.20 0.74
CA TYR A 178 21.15 -4.17 -0.71
C TYR A 178 20.08 -3.35 -1.43
N LEU A 179 18.81 -3.50 -1.06
CA LEU A 179 17.71 -2.74 -1.66
C LEU A 179 17.86 -1.23 -1.39
N ILE A 180 18.30 -0.86 -0.19
CA ILE A 180 18.55 0.55 0.16
C ILE A 180 19.64 1.13 -0.76
N TRP A 181 20.78 0.43 -0.87
CA TRP A 181 21.89 0.89 -1.71
C TRP A 181 21.51 0.94 -3.19
N MET A 182 20.77 -0.05 -3.68
CA MET A 182 20.28 -0.08 -5.06
C MET A 182 19.40 1.14 -5.35
N LYS A 183 18.45 1.47 -4.47
CA LYS A 183 17.55 2.62 -4.65
C LYS A 183 18.30 3.96 -4.58
N LEU A 184 19.28 4.08 -3.68
CA LEU A 184 20.13 5.26 -3.62
C LEU A 184 20.99 5.41 -4.88
N TYR A 185 21.56 4.31 -5.37
CA TYR A 185 22.33 4.29 -6.61
C TYR A 185 21.46 4.70 -7.81
N GLU A 186 20.25 4.14 -7.94
CA GLU A 186 19.28 4.52 -8.98
C GLU A 186 19.00 6.03 -8.97
N LEU A 187 18.77 6.63 -7.79
CA LEU A 187 18.54 8.07 -7.67
C LEU A 187 19.73 8.90 -8.14
N VAL A 188 20.94 8.51 -7.74
CA VAL A 188 22.18 9.19 -8.13
C VAL A 188 22.41 9.06 -9.63
N GLN A 189 22.29 7.85 -10.17
CA GLN A 189 22.46 7.58 -11.61
C GLN A 189 21.46 8.39 -12.44
N ASN A 190 20.19 8.39 -12.07
CA ASN A 190 19.14 9.16 -12.77
C ASN A 190 19.45 10.66 -12.78
N ARG A 191 19.98 11.22 -11.69
CA ARG A 191 20.41 12.63 -11.64
C ARG A 191 21.57 12.93 -12.59
N PHE A 192 22.56 12.04 -12.66
CA PHE A 192 23.71 12.23 -13.56
C PHE A 192 23.33 12.02 -15.04
N SER A 193 22.48 11.03 -15.35
CA SER A 193 22.01 10.79 -16.71
C SER A 193 21.15 11.95 -17.26
N LEU A 194 20.38 12.63 -16.40
CA LEU A 194 19.61 13.82 -16.78
C LEU A 194 20.52 15.01 -17.14
N ASN A 195 21.68 15.15 -16.50
CA ASN A 195 22.61 16.25 -16.75
C ASN A 195 23.44 16.05 -18.03
N ASN A 196 23.70 14.81 -18.45
CA ASN A 196 24.45 14.52 -19.68
C ASN A 196 23.64 14.75 -20.98
N GLY A 197 22.34 15.06 -20.88
CA GLY A 197 21.47 15.34 -22.03
C GLY A 197 21.32 16.83 -22.38
N LEU A 198 21.97 17.73 -21.65
CA LEU A 198 21.91 19.19 -21.87
C LEU A 198 23.19 19.80 -22.47
N ASP A 199 24.27 19.02 -22.58
CA ASP A 199 25.57 19.47 -23.13
C ASP A 199 25.77 19.07 -24.61
N THR A 200 24.72 18.63 -25.31
CA THR A 200 24.74 18.32 -26.75
C THR A 200 23.64 19.05 -27.50
N ALA A 201 23.69 20.39 -27.49
CA ALA A 201 22.95 21.26 -28.42
C ALA A 201 23.83 22.42 -28.88
#